data_AF-A0A8R1HQK6-F1
#
_entry.id   AF-A0A8R1HQK6-F1
#
_cell.length_a   1.000
_cell.length_b   1.000
_cell.length_c   1.000
_cell.angle_alpha   90.00
_cell.angle_beta   90.00
_cell.angle_gamma   90.00
#
_symmetry.space_group_name_H-M   'P 1'
#
loop_
_entity.id
_entity.type
_entity.pdbx_description
1 polymer ?
#
loop_
_entity_poly.entity_id
_entity_poly.type
_entity_poly.pdbx_seq_one_letter_code
_entity_poly.pdbx_strand_id
1 'polypeptide(L)'
;MPLFILIFTVTVTTEQVQIKCYNCVTPMGVDDAVEYCNASLYCKGMYCTKGPDALSNGIYHGCNDNPPLDKAGASCKSVDNNMGSHSNCYCKNIDFCNEGHVAANVLLLLIIVVLFYALFINTV
;
A
#
# COMPACT_ATOMS: atom_id res chain seq x y z
N MET A 1 16.49 30.22 49.92
CA MET A 1 16.39 30.40 48.46
C MET A 1 16.01 29.04 47.85
N PRO A 2 14.74 28.78 47.50
CA PRO A 2 14.40 27.52 46.85
C PRO A 2 14.65 27.64 45.35
N LEU A 3 15.44 26.68 44.86
CA LEU A 3 15.84 26.49 43.48
C LEU A 3 14.61 26.01 42.68
N PHE A 4 14.03 26.87 41.84
CA PHE A 4 12.98 26.48 40.90
C PHE A 4 13.61 25.75 39.71
N ILE A 5 13.47 24.42 39.69
CA ILE A 5 13.86 23.58 38.57
C ILE A 5 12.78 23.72 37.49
N LEU A 6 13.11 24.43 36.40
CA LEU A 6 12.27 24.55 35.22
C LEU A 6 12.37 23.24 34.41
N ILE A 7 11.32 22.42 34.44
CA ILE A 7 11.22 21.21 33.62
C ILE A 7 10.65 21.64 32.26
N PHE A 8 11.51 21.73 31.24
CA PHE A 8 11.10 21.88 29.85
C PHE A 8 10.60 20.52 29.32
N THR A 9 9.29 20.32 29.27
CA THR A 9 8.70 19.20 28.56
C THR A 9 8.72 19.47 27.06
N VAL A 10 9.66 18.86 26.34
CA VAL A 10 9.66 18.84 24.87
C VAL A 10 8.60 17.84 24.42
N THR A 11 7.43 18.33 24.02
CA THR A 11 6.41 17.51 23.36
C THR A 11 6.85 17.31 21.91
N VAL A 12 7.42 16.15 21.61
CA VAL A 12 7.67 15.73 20.22
C VAL A 12 6.32 15.40 19.59
N THR A 13 5.78 16.31 18.77
CA THR A 13 4.64 16.03 17.90
C THR A 13 5.16 15.23 16.71
N THR A 14 4.98 13.91 16.70
CA THR A 14 5.22 13.11 15.50
C THR A 14 4.09 13.40 14.50
N GLU A 15 4.29 14.36 13.60
CA GLU A 15 3.39 14.52 12.46
C GLU A 15 3.40 13.22 11.66
N GLN A 16 2.22 12.61 11.58
CA GLN A 16 2.00 11.41 10.81
C GLN A 16 1.90 11.79 9.32
N VAL A 17 2.88 11.36 8.52
CA VAL A 17 2.98 11.72 7.09
C VAL A 17 1.85 11.05 6.31
N GLN A 18 0.95 11.86 5.75
CA GLN A 18 -0.12 11.40 4.86
C GLN A 18 0.41 11.14 3.45
N ILE A 19 -0.07 10.07 2.84
CA ILE A 19 0.21 9.70 1.44
C ILE A 19 -1.06 9.75 0.61
N LYS A 20 -0.93 9.86 -0.71
CA LYS A 20 -2.04 9.77 -1.65
C LYS A 20 -2.32 8.31 -1.98
N CYS A 21 -3.59 7.95 -2.11
CA CYS A 21 -4.03 6.62 -2.51
C CYS A 21 -5.10 6.73 -3.58
N TYR A 22 -5.19 5.75 -4.48
CA TYR A 22 -6.34 5.66 -5.37
C TYR A 22 -7.62 5.46 -4.55
N ASN A 23 -8.70 6.13 -4.95
CA ASN A 23 -10.02 6.05 -4.34
C ASN A 23 -11.07 5.66 -5.39
N CYS A 24 -11.25 4.37 -5.58
CA CYS A 24 -12.00 3.79 -6.69
C CYS A 24 -12.38 2.33 -6.39
N VAL A 25 -13.27 1.78 -7.21
CA VAL A 25 -13.61 0.35 -7.20
C VAL A 25 -13.34 -0.21 -8.59
N THR A 26 -12.54 -1.27 -8.66
CA THR A 26 -12.29 -2.02 -9.90
C THR A 26 -13.14 -3.29 -9.94
N PRO A 27 -13.55 -3.79 -11.12
CA PRO A 27 -14.22 -5.10 -11.22
C PRO A 27 -13.29 -6.25 -10.82
N MET A 28 -13.85 -7.36 -10.31
CA MET A 28 -13.06 -8.57 -10.06
C MET A 28 -12.46 -9.13 -11.36
N GLY A 29 -11.18 -9.52 -11.32
CA GLY A 29 -10.49 -10.15 -12.45
C GLY A 29 -9.88 -9.17 -13.46
N VAL A 30 -9.87 -7.87 -13.18
CA VAL A 30 -9.17 -6.87 -14.00
C VAL A 30 -7.77 -6.66 -13.44
N ASP A 31 -6.75 -7.05 -14.22
CA ASP A 31 -5.34 -6.86 -13.85
C ASP A 31 -4.90 -5.39 -13.97
N ASP A 32 -5.53 -4.63 -14.88
CA ASP A 32 -5.17 -3.24 -15.14
C ASP A 32 -6.19 -2.27 -14.54
N ALA A 33 -5.92 -1.83 -13.31
CA ALA A 33 -6.77 -0.90 -12.57
C ALA A 33 -6.82 0.52 -13.18
N VAL A 34 -5.97 0.83 -14.17
CA VAL A 34 -5.74 2.19 -14.68
C VAL A 34 -6.98 2.81 -15.34
N GLU A 35 -7.87 1.98 -15.92
CA GLU A 35 -9.11 2.46 -16.54
C GLU A 35 -10.16 2.93 -15.51
N TYR A 36 -10.14 2.32 -14.31
CA TYR A 36 -11.12 2.58 -13.24
C TYR A 36 -10.56 3.50 -12.15
N CYS A 37 -9.24 3.47 -11.97
CA CYS A 37 -8.51 4.18 -10.93
C CYS A 37 -7.54 5.16 -11.58
N ASN A 38 -7.95 6.42 -11.66
CA ASN A 38 -7.10 7.51 -12.11
C ASN A 38 -6.54 8.29 -10.91
N ALA A 39 -5.34 8.87 -11.04
CA ALA A 39 -4.71 9.70 -10.01
C ALA A 39 -5.53 10.95 -9.64
N SER A 40 -6.52 11.33 -10.46
CA SER A 40 -7.50 12.38 -10.16
C SER A 40 -8.52 11.94 -9.10
N LEU A 41 -8.76 10.63 -8.97
CA LEU A 41 -9.63 10.01 -7.97
C LEU A 41 -8.76 9.49 -6.83
N TYR A 42 -8.35 10.40 -5.95
CA TYR A 42 -7.46 10.08 -4.83
C TYR A 42 -8.03 10.53 -3.49
N CYS A 43 -7.58 9.85 -2.45
CA CYS A 43 -7.74 10.28 -1.07
C CYS A 43 -6.35 10.46 -0.43
N LYS A 44 -6.30 11.13 0.72
CA LYS A 44 -5.09 11.22 1.55
C LYS A 44 -5.33 10.50 2.86
N GLY A 45 -4.38 9.69 3.29
CA GLY A 45 -4.44 8.99 4.56
C GLY A 45 -3.09 8.41 4.95
N MET A 46 -3.04 7.76 6.11
CA MET A 46 -1.81 7.14 6.60
C MET A 46 -1.45 5.85 5.88
N TYR A 47 -2.48 5.11 5.44
CA TYR A 47 -2.33 3.89 4.66
C TYR A 47 -3.25 3.92 3.45
N CYS A 48 -2.79 3.32 2.36
CA CYS A 48 -3.66 2.91 1.29
C CYS A 48 -4.18 1.49 1.55
N THR A 49 -5.43 1.24 1.19
CA THR A 49 -6.12 -0.04 1.29
C THR A 49 -6.42 -0.56 -0.12
N LYS A 50 -6.30 -1.87 -0.31
CA LYS A 50 -6.72 -2.63 -1.48
C LYS A 50 -7.33 -3.95 -1.04
N GLY A 51 -8.56 -4.24 -1.44
CA GLY A 51 -9.21 -5.50 -1.12
C GLY A 51 -10.65 -5.53 -1.58
N PRO A 52 -11.36 -6.66 -1.49
CA PRO A 52 -12.71 -6.75 -2.01
C PRO A 52 -13.66 -5.81 -1.27
N ASP A 53 -14.53 -5.16 -2.03
CA ASP A 53 -15.56 -4.32 -1.48
C ASP A 53 -16.72 -5.18 -0.95
N ALA A 54 -17.21 -4.86 0.24
CA ALA A 54 -18.38 -5.55 0.81
C ALA A 54 -19.69 -5.12 0.13
N LEU A 55 -19.71 -3.97 -0.55
CA LEU A 55 -20.91 -3.41 -1.18
C LEU A 55 -20.94 -3.64 -2.70
N SER A 56 -19.85 -4.10 -3.30
CA SER A 56 -19.76 -4.36 -4.74
C SER A 56 -18.96 -5.63 -5.02
N ASN A 57 -19.26 -6.33 -6.11
CA ASN A 57 -18.47 -7.50 -6.58
C ASN A 57 -17.12 -7.06 -7.20
N GLY A 58 -16.42 -6.14 -6.53
CA GLY A 58 -15.21 -5.48 -7.02
C GLY A 58 -14.11 -5.41 -5.98
N ILE A 59 -12.98 -4.81 -6.36
CA ILE A 59 -11.84 -4.51 -5.49
C ILE A 59 -11.87 -3.02 -5.17
N TYR A 60 -12.04 -2.70 -3.90
CA TYR A 60 -11.92 -1.35 -3.38
C TYR A 60 -10.46 -0.94 -3.24
N HIS A 61 -10.16 0.28 -3.68
CA HIS A 61 -8.91 1.00 -3.46
C HIS A 61 -9.26 2.28 -2.69
N GLY A 62 -8.61 2.53 -1.56
CA GLY A 62 -8.86 3.75 -0.79
C GLY A 62 -7.85 4.04 0.29
N CYS A 63 -8.21 4.90 1.23
CA CYS A 63 -7.38 5.30 2.37
C CYS A 63 -7.92 4.73 3.67
N ASN A 64 -7.02 4.44 4.60
CA ASN A 64 -7.36 4.06 5.96
C ASN A 64 -6.32 4.63 6.93
N ASP A 65 -6.76 5.43 7.90
CA ASP A 65 -5.86 6.00 8.90
C ASP A 65 -5.53 5.02 10.03
N ASN A 66 -6.44 4.08 10.31
CA ASN A 66 -6.34 3.10 11.39
C ASN A 66 -6.60 1.69 10.85
N PRO A 67 -5.71 1.14 9.99
CA PRO A 67 -5.90 -0.20 9.49
C PRO A 67 -5.70 -1.22 10.63
N PRO A 68 -6.40 -2.36 10.61
CA PRO A 68 -6.35 -3.36 11.67
C PRO A 68 -5.05 -4.20 11.63
N LEU A 69 -3.89 -3.60 11.37
CA LEU A 69 -2.62 -4.31 11.23
C LEU A 69 -1.99 -4.63 12.59
N ASP A 70 -1.44 -5.84 12.73
CA ASP A 70 -0.75 -6.25 13.96
C ASP A 70 0.66 -5.65 14.07
N LYS A 71 1.22 -5.19 12.94
CA LYS A 71 2.54 -4.55 12.85
C LYS A 71 2.50 -3.36 11.89
N ALA A 72 3.31 -2.34 12.18
CA ALA A 72 3.49 -1.21 11.28
C ALA A 72 4.24 -1.64 10.00
N GLY A 73 3.64 -1.40 8.83
CA GLY A 73 4.26 -1.71 7.53
C GLY A 73 3.21 -2.05 6.47
N ALA A 74 3.68 -2.39 5.26
CA ALA A 74 2.82 -2.94 4.23
C ALA A 74 2.50 -4.42 4.55
N SER A 75 1.21 -4.76 4.65
CA SER A 75 0.77 -6.10 5.01
C SER A 75 -0.69 -6.33 4.61
N CYS A 76 -1.05 -7.59 4.38
CA CYS A 76 -2.44 -7.99 4.14
C CYS A 76 -2.99 -8.70 5.36
N LYS A 77 -4.25 -8.41 5.70
CA LYS A 77 -4.97 -9.05 6.78
C LYS A 77 -6.26 -9.67 6.26
N SER A 78 -6.43 -10.96 6.56
CA SER A 78 -7.69 -11.65 6.33
C SER A 78 -8.73 -11.17 7.33
N VAL A 79 -9.92 -10.87 6.83
CA VAL A 79 -11.10 -10.48 7.57
C VAL A 79 -12.20 -11.48 7.19
N ASP A 80 -12.78 -12.09 8.21
CA ASP A 80 -13.96 -12.92 8.05
C ASP A 80 -15.19 -12.05 8.32
N ASN A 81 -16.06 -11.90 7.32
CA ASN A 81 -17.35 -11.23 7.48
C ASN A 81 -18.48 -12.10 6.92
N ASN A 82 -19.70 -11.56 6.93
CA ASN A 82 -20.90 -12.24 6.44
C ASN A 82 -20.85 -12.59 4.93
N MET A 83 -19.87 -12.09 4.18
CA MET A 83 -19.63 -12.38 2.77
C MET A 83 -18.51 -13.40 2.53
N GLY A 84 -17.90 -13.90 3.61
CA GLY A 84 -16.82 -14.88 3.57
C GLY A 84 -15.47 -14.34 4.04
N SER A 85 -14.46 -15.18 3.91
CA SER A 85 -13.08 -14.82 4.24
C SER A 85 -12.46 -14.07 3.08
N HIS A 86 -12.05 -12.82 3.32
CA HIS A 86 -11.39 -11.99 2.31
C HIS A 86 -10.17 -11.29 2.88
N SER A 87 -9.19 -10.97 2.05
CA SER A 87 -7.94 -10.33 2.46
C SER A 87 -7.87 -8.89 1.99
N ASN A 88 -7.66 -7.96 2.94
CA ASN A 88 -7.42 -6.55 2.66
C ASN A 88 -5.94 -6.26 2.85
N CYS A 89 -5.31 -5.72 1.81
CA CYS A 89 -3.92 -5.30 1.80
C CYS A 89 -3.81 -3.80 2.11
N TYR A 90 -2.83 -3.47 2.96
CA TYR A 90 -2.55 -2.12 3.39
C TYR A 90 -1.10 -1.78 3.09
N CYS A 91 -0.83 -0.57 2.62
CA CYS A 91 0.52 -0.07 2.36
C CYS A 91 0.63 1.39 2.79
N LYS A 92 1.85 1.86 3.10
CA LYS A 92 2.11 3.23 3.56
C LYS A 92 3.45 3.75 3.04
N ASN A 93 3.72 5.04 3.23
CA ASN A 93 4.95 5.75 2.87
C ASN A 93 5.24 5.87 1.35
N ILE A 94 4.34 5.39 0.49
CA ILE A 94 4.49 5.44 -0.97
C ILE A 94 3.14 5.90 -1.54
N ASP A 95 3.12 7.03 -2.25
CA ASP A 95 1.93 7.50 -2.95
C ASP A 95 1.46 6.45 -3.97
N PHE A 96 0.14 6.23 -4.02
CA PHE A 96 -0.53 5.32 -4.95
C PHE A 96 -0.10 3.86 -4.83
N CYS A 97 0.44 3.44 -3.68
CA CYS A 97 0.90 2.07 -3.44
C CYS A 97 -0.19 1.00 -3.48
N ASN A 98 -1.47 1.40 -3.49
CA ASN A 98 -2.60 0.50 -3.69
C ASN A 98 -2.92 0.25 -5.18
N GLU A 99 -1.97 0.47 -6.08
CA GLU A 99 -2.13 0.16 -7.50
C GLU A 99 -2.23 -1.34 -7.81
N GLY A 100 -2.72 -1.64 -9.01
CA GLY A 100 -2.85 -3.00 -9.54
C GLY A 100 -1.53 -3.75 -9.69
N HIS A 101 -0.40 -3.04 -9.77
CA HIS A 101 0.80 -3.57 -10.40
C HIS A 101 1.86 -4.06 -9.42
N VAL A 102 1.82 -5.38 -9.21
CA VAL A 102 2.94 -6.34 -9.27
C VAL A 102 4.35 -5.74 -9.37
N ALA A 103 4.85 -5.12 -8.30
CA ALA A 103 6.27 -4.77 -8.17
C ALA A 103 7.20 -6.02 -8.22
N ALA A 104 6.64 -7.24 -8.17
CA ALA A 104 7.37 -8.49 -8.31
C ALA A 104 7.90 -8.76 -9.73
N ASN A 105 7.32 -8.15 -10.77
CA ASN A 105 7.70 -8.47 -12.16
C ASN A 105 8.97 -7.75 -12.64
N VAL A 106 9.33 -6.61 -12.03
CA VAL A 106 10.52 -5.83 -12.44
C VAL A 106 11.82 -6.54 -12.02
N LEU A 107 11.84 -7.17 -10.85
CA LEU A 107 13.00 -7.93 -10.38
C LEU A 107 13.25 -9.19 -11.23
N LEU A 108 12.18 -9.88 -11.63
CA LEU A 108 12.29 -11.06 -12.49
C LEU A 108 12.85 -10.72 -13.87
N LEU A 109 12.40 -9.60 -14.47
CA LEU A 109 12.92 -9.12 -15.75
C LEU A 109 14.41 -8.75 -15.67
N LEU A 110 14.84 -8.10 -14.59
CA LEU A 110 16.27 -7.79 -14.38
C LEU A 110 17.12 -9.05 -14.25
N ILE A 111 16.64 -10.07 -13.52
CA ILE A 111 17.35 -11.35 -13.38
C ILE A 111 17.48 -12.05 -14.74
N ILE A 112 16.41 -12.07 -15.55
CA ILE A 112 16.43 -12.68 -16.89
C ILE A 112 17.46 -11.98 -17.80
N VAL A 113 17.48 -10.65 -17.83
CA VAL A 113 18.45 -9.89 -18.65
C VAL A 113 19.90 -10.17 -18.23
N VAL A 114 20.17 -10.22 -16.92
CA VAL A 114 21.51 -10.54 -16.40
C VAL A 114 21.93 -11.96 -16.78
N LEU A 115 21.03 -12.95 -16.67
CA LEU A 115 21.29 -14.34 -17.05
C LEU A 115 21.58 -14.47 -18.55
N PHE A 116 20.80 -13.80 -19.42
CA PHE A 116 21.06 -13.79 -20.86
C PHE A 116 22.44 -13.19 -21.19
N TYR A 117 22.81 -12.08 -20.55
CA TYR A 117 24.11 -11.45 -20.79
C TYR A 117 25.28 -12.34 -20.32
N ALA A 118 25.13 -13.00 -19.17
CA ALA A 118 26.12 -13.94 -18.66
C ALA A 118 26.30 -15.16 -19.57
N LEU A 119 25.21 -15.72 -20.11
CA LEU A 119 25.28 -16.84 -21.06
C LEU A 119 25.93 -16.42 -22.39
N PHE A 120 25.62 -15.23 -22.89
CA PHE A 120 26.20 -14.71 -24.14
C PHE A 120 27.71 -14.50 -24.05
N ILE A 121 28.23 -14.01 -22.92
CA ILE A 121 29.69 -13.86 -22.71
C ILE A 121 30.40 -15.21 -22.65
N ASN A 122 29.78 -16.24 -22.06
CA ASN A 122 30.41 -17.56 -21.92
C ASN A 122 30.30 -18.45 -23.18
N THR A 123 29.62 -17.97 -24.23
CA THR A 123 29.44 -18.71 -25.50
C THR A 123 30.24 -18.14 -26.67
N VAL A 124 30.98 -17.03 -26.46
CA VAL A 124 31.93 -16.44 -27.41
C VAL A 124 33.35 -16.78 -27.01
#